data_AF-A0A7V3WD21-F1
#
_entry.id   AF-A0A7V3WD21-F1
#
_cell.length_a   1.000
_cell.length_b   1.000
_cell.length_c   1.000
_cell.angle_alpha   90.00
_cell.angle_beta   90.00
_cell.angle_gamma   90.00
#
_symmetry.space_group_name_H-M   'P 1'
#
loop_
_entity.id
_entity.type
_entity.pdbx_description
1 polymer ?
#
loop_
_entity_poly.entity_id
_entity_poly.type
_entity_poly.pdbx_seq_one_letter_code
_entity_poly.pdbx_strand_id
1 'polypeptide(L)' 'MWTDVSPVTLLSLFDFGGLVAAFCSQPGDSNWNPDADLDGDAEVTPFDFGVLVRHFGEIGDK' A
#
# COMPACT_ATOMS: atom_id res chain seq x y z
N MET A 1 -8.59 -22.55 3.15
CA MET A 1 -7.42 -22.16 2.34
C MET A 1 -7.70 -20.73 1.91
N TRP A 2 -7.01 -19.78 2.53
CA TRP A 2 -7.38 -18.37 2.55
C TRP A 2 -6.81 -17.67 1.30
N THR A 3 -7.70 -17.25 0.40
CA THR A 3 -7.41 -16.26 -0.64
C THR A 3 -8.14 -15.00 -0.24
N ASP A 4 -7.51 -14.17 0.60
CA ASP A 4 -7.97 -12.81 0.78
C ASP A 4 -7.26 -11.93 -0.24
N VAL A 5 -7.92 -11.75 -1.38
CA VAL A 5 -7.77 -10.56 -2.21
C VAL A 5 -8.87 -9.63 -1.72
N SER A 6 -8.60 -8.86 -0.67
CA SER A 6 -9.63 -8.20 0.12
C SER A 6 -10.33 -7.11 -0.70
N PRO A 7 -11.66 -7.18 -0.92
CA PRO A 7 -12.44 -6.07 -1.47
C PRO A 7 -12.86 -5.13 -0.34
N VAL A 8 -11.92 -4.70 0.50
CA VAL A 8 -12.22 -3.76 1.59
C VAL A 8 -11.41 -2.48 1.41
N THR A 9 -12.14 -1.40 1.22
CA THR A 9 -11.69 0.00 1.22
C THR A 9 -11.23 0.47 2.61
N LEU A 10 -10.78 -0.43 3.48
CA LEU A 10 -10.36 -0.18 4.85
C LEU A 10 -8.84 -0.34 4.94
N LEU A 11 -8.14 0.78 5.04
CA LEU A 11 -6.71 0.78 5.35
C LEU A 11 -6.48 0.14 6.73
N SER A 12 -5.59 -0.85 6.75
CA SER A 12 -5.27 -1.70 7.89
C SER A 12 -3.82 -1.52 8.32
N LEU A 13 -3.48 -2.06 9.50
CA LEU A 13 -2.08 -2.15 9.94
C LEU A 13 -1.24 -3.05 9.01
N PHE A 14 -1.87 -3.95 8.24
CA PHE A 14 -1.17 -4.77 7.25
C PHE A 14 -0.70 -3.95 6.04
N ASP A 15 -1.48 -2.95 5.60
CA ASP A 15 -1.09 -2.05 4.50
C ASP A 15 0.13 -1.22 4.89
N PHE A 16 0.16 -0.75 6.15
CA PHE A 16 1.34 -0.09 6.71
C PHE A 16 2.56 -1.02 6.74
N GLY A 17 2.38 -2.29 7.13
CA GLY A 17 3.46 -3.27 7.12
C GLY A 17 4.00 -3.56 5.72
N GLY A 18 3.11 -3.68 4.73
CA GLY A 18 3.46 -3.87 3.32
C GLY A 18 4.23 -2.68 2.75
N LEU A 19 3.78 -1.46 3.05
CA LEU A 19 4.48 -0.23 2.67
C LEU A 19 5.89 -0.17 3.25
N VAL A 20 6.03 -0.42 4.55
CA VAL A 20 7.34 -0.38 5.24
C VAL A 20 8.31 -1.41 4.67
N ALA A 21 7.84 -2.61 4.34
CA ALA A 21 8.68 -3.66 3.76
C ALA A 21 9.18 -3.30 2.35
N ALA A 22 8.42 -2.50 1.60
CA ALA A 22 8.71 -2.13 0.23
C ALA A 22 9.44 -0.79 0.08
N PHE A 23 9.73 -0.06 1.17
CA PHE A 23 10.38 1.25 1.07
C PHE A 23 11.65 1.27 0.21
N CYS A 24 11.81 2.37 -0.53
CA CYS A 24 12.95 2.62 -1.43
C CYS A 24 13.13 1.54 -2.50
N SER A 25 12.02 1.02 -3.04
CA SER A 25 12.04 0.03 -4.12
C SER A 25 11.32 0.51 -5.37
N GLN A 26 11.67 -0.09 -6.49
CA GLN A 26 11.04 0.06 -7.81
C GLN A 26 10.91 -1.32 -8.49
N PRO A 27 10.18 -1.44 -9.62
CA PRO A 27 10.08 -2.71 -10.34
C PRO A 27 11.43 -3.36 -10.65
N GLY A 28 11.63 -4.57 -10.14
CA GLY A 28 12.87 -5.34 -10.28
C GLY A 28 13.67 -5.49 -8.99
N ASP A 29 13.41 -4.65 -7.98
CA ASP A 29 14.00 -4.82 -6.67
C ASP A 29 13.39 -6.02 -5.92
N SER A 30 14.20 -6.69 -5.09
CA SER A 30 13.78 -7.90 -4.37
C SER A 30 12.64 -7.67 -3.37
N ASN A 31 12.47 -6.43 -2.91
CA ASN A 31 11.45 -6.01 -1.95
C ASN A 31 10.33 -5.20 -2.60
N TRP A 32 10.27 -5.12 -3.93
CA TRP A 32 9.19 -4.43 -4.64
C TRP A 32 7.84 -5.06 -4.31
N ASN A 33 6.88 -4.22 -3.94
CA ASN A 33 5.48 -4.58 -3.80
C ASN A 33 4.63 -3.60 -4.61
N PRO A 34 3.99 -4.01 -5.71
CA PRO A 34 3.15 -3.11 -6.50
C PRO A 34 1.93 -2.59 -5.72
N ASP A 35 1.51 -3.29 -4.66
CA ASP A 35 0.40 -2.84 -3.80
C ASP A 35 0.84 -1.72 -2.82
N ALA A 36 2.15 -1.44 -2.72
CA ALA A 36 2.70 -0.38 -1.88
C ALA A 36 2.98 0.93 -2.64
N ASP A 37 2.87 0.93 -3.97
CA ASP A 37 2.91 2.11 -4.85
C ASP A 37 1.49 2.69 -4.95
N LEU A 38 1.19 3.60 -4.03
CA LEU A 38 -0.16 4.12 -3.79
C LEU A 38 -0.47 5.35 -4.63
N ASP A 39 0.54 6.06 -5.14
CA ASP A 39 0.35 7.15 -6.09
C ASP A 39 0.57 6.76 -7.57
N GLY A 40 1.07 5.55 -7.81
CA GLY A 40 1.18 4.92 -9.13
C GLY A 40 2.36 5.42 -9.95
N ASP A 41 3.43 5.89 -9.30
CA ASP A 41 4.61 6.47 -9.95
C ASP A 41 5.76 5.47 -10.20
N ALA A 42 5.54 4.20 -9.85
CA ALA A 42 6.48 3.08 -9.96
C ALA A 42 7.69 3.16 -9.01
N GLU A 43 7.57 3.88 -7.89
CA GLU A 43 8.51 3.85 -6.78
C GLU A 43 7.75 3.74 -5.44
N VAL A 44 8.35 3.13 -4.42
CA VAL A 44 7.79 3.16 -3.05
C VAL A 44 8.59 4.14 -2.20
N THR A 45 7.95 5.26 -1.86
CA THR A 45 8.58 6.42 -1.21
C THR A 45 7.74 6.93 -0.02
N PRO A 46 8.24 7.93 0.73
CA PRO A 46 7.40 8.63 1.71
C PRO A 46 6.19 9.36 1.12
N PHE A 47 6.09 9.54 -0.20
CA PHE A 47 4.90 10.12 -0.83
C PHE A 47 3.71 9.15 -0.81
N ASP A 48 3.96 7.84 -0.99
CA ASP A 48 2.96 6.77 -0.80
C ASP A 48 2.43 6.72 0.63
N PHE A 49 3.32 6.90 1.61
CA PHE A 49 2.89 7.08 3.00
C PHE A 49 1.94 8.28 3.15
N GLY A 50 2.21 9.36 2.42
CA GLY A 50 1.33 10.52 2.32
C GLY A 50 -0.07 10.18 1.78
N VAL A 51 -0.17 9.29 0.80
CA VAL A 51 -1.46 8.76 0.30
C VAL A 51 -2.14 7.91 1.36
N LEU A 52 -1.42 6.98 1.99
CA LEU A 52 -1.93 6.11 3.05
C LEU A 52 -2.56 6.92 4.20
N VAL A 53 -1.88 7.95 4.69
CA VAL A 53 -2.39 8.75 5.82
C VAL A 53 -3.53 9.70 5.43
N ARG A 54 -3.65 10.09 4.16
CA ARG A 54 -4.78 10.91 3.68
C ARG A 54 -6.09 10.14 3.70
N HIS A 55 -6.04 8.84 3.45
CA HIS A 55 -7.21 7.97 3.43
C HIS A 55 -7.42 7.22 4.75
N PHE A 56 -6.57 7.45 5.76
CA PHE A 56 -6.63 6.74 7.04
C PHE A 56 -7.89 7.13 7.82
N GLY A 57 -8.80 6.18 8.00
CA GLY A 57 -10.09 6.37 8.67
C GLY A 57 -11.25 6.72 7.74
N GLU A 58 -11.00 6.83 6.42
CA GLU A 58 -12.08 6.84 5.44
C GLU A 58 -12.69 5.43 5.33
N ILE A 59 -14.02 5.34 5.42
CA ILE A 59 -14.77 4.13 5.10
C ILE A 59 -15.24 4.33 3.66
N GLY A 60 -14.80 3.50 2.72
CA GLY A 60 -15.27 3.62 1.34
C GLY A 60 -16.78 3.39 1.27
N ASP A 61 -17.50 4.36 0.73
CA ASP A 61 -18.93 4.20 0.42
C ASP A 61 -19.12 3.18 -0.72
N LYS A 62 -20.19 2.41 -0.59
CA LYS A 62 -20.55 1.23 -1.39
C LYS A 62 -20.48 1.38 -2.91
#